data_AF-A0A9E3JYN7-F1
#
_entry.id   AF-A0A9E3JYN7-F1
#
_cell.length_a   1.000
_cell.length_b   1.000
_cell.length_c   1.000
_cell.angle_alpha   90.00
_cell.angle_beta   90.00
_cell.angle_gamma   90.00
#
_symmetry.space_group_name_H-M   'P 1'
#
loop_
_entity.id
_entity.type
_entity.pdbx_description
1 polymer ?
#
loop_
_entity_poly.entity_id
_entity_poly.type
_entity_poly.pdbx_seq_one_letter_code
_entity_poly.pdbx_strand_id
1 'polypeptide(L)'
;DHPAGGLLALPVVDTVKRGIDGEACGTVPRNGLWLAQTPQMFRYQLLREALAAAKDPAAITDDASAVEALGLSPRLVEGHPRNLKVTLPDDIRIAEMYLALSQPEFV
;
A
#
# COMPACT_ATOMS: atom_id res chain seq x y z
N ASP A 1 -0.79 -4.58 -20.60
CA ASP A 1 0.32 -3.97 -19.86
C ASP A 1 0.07 -2.51 -19.55
N HIS A 2 0.32 -2.09 -18.31
CA HIS A 2 0.30 -0.69 -17.89
C HIS A 2 1.74 -0.14 -17.93
N PRO A 3 1.99 1.04 -18.54
CA PRO A 3 3.35 1.55 -18.72
C PRO A 3 4.09 1.81 -17.40
N ALA A 4 3.35 2.17 -16.36
CA ALA A 4 3.90 2.48 -15.03
C ALA A 4 3.83 1.30 -14.05
N GLY A 5 3.45 0.08 -14.46
CA GLY A 5 3.18 -1.00 -13.50
C GLY A 5 1.97 -0.71 -12.60
N GLY A 6 1.95 -1.29 -11.40
CA GLY A 6 0.87 -1.09 -10.44
C GLY A 6 1.08 -1.78 -9.09
N LEU A 7 0.17 -1.52 -8.16
CA LEU A 7 0.18 -2.04 -6.80
C LEU A 7 -1.19 -2.55 -6.39
N LEU A 8 -1.21 -3.52 -5.48
CA LEU A 8 -2.42 -3.82 -4.73
C LEU A 8 -2.74 -2.65 -3.79
N ALA A 9 -4.01 -2.33 -3.63
CA ALA A 9 -4.45 -1.29 -2.71
C ALA A 9 -5.91 -1.52 -2.26
N LEU A 10 -6.28 -0.98 -1.10
CA LEU A 10 -7.66 -1.00 -0.59
C LEU A 10 -8.26 0.40 -0.60
N PRO A 11 -9.50 0.59 -1.07
CA PRO A 11 -10.15 1.89 -0.95
C PRO A 11 -10.35 2.22 0.54
N VAL A 12 -10.12 3.48 0.92
CA VAL A 12 -10.37 3.91 2.30
C VAL A 12 -11.88 3.96 2.56
N VAL A 13 -12.35 3.09 3.44
CA VAL A 13 -13.77 3.00 3.81
C VAL A 13 -14.14 3.85 5.02
N ASP A 14 -13.21 4.05 5.95
CA ASP A 14 -13.46 4.81 7.17
C ASP A 14 -13.32 6.32 6.97
N THR A 15 -13.83 7.10 7.93
CA THR A 15 -13.64 8.55 7.93
C THR A 15 -12.19 8.86 8.30
N VAL A 16 -11.48 9.57 7.43
CA VAL A 16 -10.09 9.97 7.69
C VAL A 16 -10.05 11.32 8.39
N LYS A 17 -9.32 11.39 9.51
CA LYS A 17 -9.05 12.64 10.23
C LYS A 17 -7.59 13.04 10.05
N ARG A 18 -7.35 14.33 9.89
CA ARG A 18 -6.03 14.93 10.10
C ARG A 18 -5.95 15.35 11.56
N GLY A 19 -4.85 15.02 12.23
CA GLY A 19 -4.67 15.39 13.63
C GLY A 19 -3.24 15.83 13.96
N ILE A 20 -3.12 16.56 15.06
CA ILE A 20 -1.87 17.05 15.66
C ILE A 20 -2.00 16.81 17.17
N ASP A 21 -0.99 16.21 17.79
CA ASP A 21 -0.94 15.95 19.24
C ASP A 21 -2.18 15.23 19.82
N GLY A 22 -2.81 14.36 19.03
CA GLY A 22 -3.99 13.58 19.44
C GLY A 22 -5.34 14.28 19.23
N GLU A 23 -5.32 15.55 18.79
CA GLU A 23 -6.53 16.31 18.49
C GLU A 23 -6.86 16.30 17.00
N ALA A 24 -8.15 16.23 16.66
CA ALA A 24 -8.60 16.28 15.27
C ALA A 24 -8.60 17.72 14.75
N CYS A 25 -7.76 18.02 13.75
CA CYS A 25 -7.67 19.33 13.12
C CYS A 25 -8.50 19.43 11.82
N GLY A 26 -9.03 18.32 11.32
CA GLY A 26 -9.86 18.31 10.12
C GLY A 26 -10.28 16.92 9.66
N THR A 27 -11.22 16.88 8.72
CA THR A 27 -11.64 15.64 8.04
C THR A 27 -11.10 15.65 6.61
N VAL A 28 -10.46 14.56 6.19
CA VAL A 28 -9.98 14.38 4.82
C VAL A 28 -11.05 13.65 4.01
N PRO A 29 -11.48 14.17 2.84
CA PRO A 29 -12.39 13.46 1.95
C PRO A 29 -11.77 12.12 1.53
N ARG A 30 -12.45 11.00 1.82
CA ARG A 30 -11.94 9.65 1.52
C ARG A 30 -12.08 9.25 0.06
N ASN A 31 -12.88 9.97 -0.74
CA ASN A 31 -13.09 9.65 -2.14
C ASN A 31 -11.76 9.70 -2.92
N GLY A 32 -11.37 8.57 -3.49
CA GLY A 32 -10.10 8.44 -4.22
C GLY A 32 -8.88 8.18 -3.33
N LEU A 33 -9.04 8.02 -2.01
CA LEU A 33 -7.95 7.58 -1.13
C LEU A 33 -7.88 6.06 -1.07
N TRP A 34 -6.65 5.55 -1.11
CA TRP A 34 -6.35 4.13 -1.07
C TRP A 34 -5.21 3.83 -0.09
N LEU A 35 -5.28 2.67 0.56
CA LEU A 35 -4.20 2.12 1.37
C LEU A 35 -3.35 1.21 0.48
N ALA A 36 -2.10 1.59 0.24
CA ALA A 36 -1.16 0.80 -0.53
C ALA A 36 -0.89 -0.56 0.16
N GLN A 37 -0.86 -1.63 -0.63
CA GLN A 37 -0.45 -2.96 -0.21
C GLN A 37 0.68 -3.46 -1.13
N THR A 38 1.29 -4.59 -0.76
CA THR A 38 2.21 -5.34 -1.60
C THR A 38 1.55 -6.66 -2.05
N PRO A 39 1.98 -7.34 -3.12
CA PRO A 39 3.06 -6.97 -4.03
C PRO A 39 2.79 -5.68 -4.81
N GLN A 40 3.87 -4.99 -5.15
CA GLN A 40 3.87 -3.92 -6.14
C GLN A 40 4.69 -4.40 -7.33
N MET A 41 4.16 -4.26 -8.55
CA MET A 41 4.71 -4.88 -9.74
C MET A 41 5.08 -3.81 -10.76
N PHE A 42 6.38 -3.70 -11.00
CA PHE A 42 6.98 -2.75 -11.93
C PHE A 42 7.94 -3.46 -12.87
N ARG A 43 8.17 -2.87 -14.05
CA ARG A 43 9.26 -3.33 -14.93
C ARG A 43 10.59 -3.05 -14.22
N TYR A 44 11.48 -4.04 -14.22
CA TYR A 44 12.78 -3.94 -13.53
C TYR A 44 13.55 -2.66 -13.87
N GLN A 45 13.69 -2.35 -15.16
CA GLN A 45 14.43 -1.17 -15.62
C GLN A 45 13.82 0.12 -15.06
N LEU A 46 12.49 0.24 -15.13
CA LEU A 46 11.75 1.40 -14.63
C LEU A 46 11.95 1.56 -13.12
N LEU A 47 11.73 0.50 -12.34
CA LEU A 47 11.84 0.59 -10.89
C LEU A 47 13.28 0.93 -10.45
N ARG A 48 14.28 0.34 -11.12
CA ARG A 48 15.68 0.64 -10.84
C ARG A 48 16.01 2.12 -11.11
N GLU A 49 15.54 2.67 -12.24
CA GLU A 49 15.73 4.08 -12.58
C GLU A 49 15.00 5.00 -11.59
N ALA A 50 13.77 4.64 -11.20
CA ALA A 50 12.98 5.38 -10.23
C ALA A 50 13.66 5.47 -8.86
N LEU A 51 14.12 4.34 -8.33
CA LEU A 51 14.84 4.28 -7.05
C LEU A 51 16.17 5.03 -7.11
N ALA A 52 16.90 4.96 -8.22
CA ALA A 52 18.17 5.67 -8.40
C ALA A 52 18.02 7.19 -8.55
N ALA A 53 16.88 7.66 -9.06
CA ALA A 53 16.60 9.08 -9.27
C ALA A 53 16.11 9.80 -8.00
N ALA A 54 15.81 9.07 -6.92
CA ALA A 54 15.31 9.63 -5.67
C ALA A 54 16.36 10.57 -5.05
N LYS A 55 16.05 11.88 -5.03
CA LYS A 55 16.91 12.91 -4.42
C LYS A 55 16.95 12.78 -2.89
N ASP A 56 15.84 12.35 -2.31
CA ASP A 56 15.71 12.06 -0.88
C ASP A 56 15.19 10.63 -0.72
N PRO A 57 16.07 9.66 -0.42
CA PRO A 57 15.66 8.28 -0.18
C PRO A 57 14.68 8.13 0.99
N ALA A 58 14.66 9.05 1.96
CA ALA A 58 13.75 8.98 3.10
C ALA A 58 12.31 9.36 2.72
N ALA A 59 12.12 10.05 1.60
CA ALA A 59 10.80 10.36 1.05
C ALA A 59 10.17 9.17 0.30
N ILE A 60 10.94 8.13 -0.02
CA ILE A 60 10.46 6.92 -0.70
C ILE A 60 9.91 5.94 0.35
N THR A 61 8.60 5.77 0.36
CA THR A 61 7.91 4.91 1.33
C THR A 61 7.65 3.49 0.82
N ASP A 62 7.58 3.34 -0.50
CA ASP A 62 7.37 2.09 -1.23
C ASP A 62 7.83 2.21 -2.69
N ASP A 63 7.77 1.11 -3.45
CA ASP A 63 8.21 1.09 -4.85
C ASP A 63 7.36 2.04 -5.74
N ALA A 64 6.06 2.15 -5.47
CA ALA A 64 5.14 3.03 -6.17
C ALA A 64 5.52 4.50 -6.00
N SER A 65 5.85 4.95 -4.78
CA SER A 65 6.28 6.33 -4.52
C SER A 65 7.56 6.71 -5.28
N ALA A 66 8.47 5.77 -5.50
CA ALA A 66 9.63 5.99 -6.36
C ALA A 66 9.22 6.21 -7.82
N VAL A 67 8.29 5.38 -8.33
CA VAL A 67 7.76 5.51 -9.69
C VAL A 67 6.97 6.80 -9.87
N GLU A 68 6.22 7.23 -8.85
CA GLU A 68 5.51 8.50 -8.80
C GLU A 68 6.46 9.71 -8.84
N ALA A 69 7.62 9.61 -8.20
CA ALA A 69 8.64 10.65 -8.24
C ALA A 69 9.21 10.89 -9.66
N LEU A 70 9.07 9.92 -10.57
CA LEU A 70 9.36 10.10 -12.01
C LEU A 70 8.21 10.77 -12.80
N GLY A 71 7.12 11.15 -12.14
CA GLY A 71 5.92 11.72 -12.76
C GLY A 71 5.01 10.69 -13.42
N LEU A 72 5.21 9.39 -13.13
CA LEU A 72 4.35 8.32 -13.62
C LEU A 72 3.23 8.02 -12.63
N SER A 73 2.19 7.33 -13.09
CA SER A 73 1.02 7.00 -12.26
C SER A 73 0.83 5.48 -12.23
N PRO A 74 1.33 4.77 -11.20
CA PRO A 74 1.08 3.34 -11.04
C PRO A 74 -0.42 3.01 -10.99
N ARG A 75 -0.80 1.86 -11.54
CA ARG A 75 -2.19 1.41 -11.49
C ARG A 75 -2.55 0.88 -10.10
N LEU A 76 -3.66 1.36 -9.55
CA LEU A 76 -4.28 0.76 -8.37
C LEU A 76 -5.08 -0.49 -8.78
N VAL A 77 -4.75 -1.62 -8.18
CA VAL A 77 -5.46 -2.89 -8.32
C VAL A 77 -6.08 -3.22 -6.97
N GLU A 78 -7.36 -3.53 -6.94
CA GLU A 78 -8.03 -3.82 -5.66
C GLU A 78 -7.42 -5.05 -4.99
N GLY A 79 -6.94 -4.86 -3.76
CA GLY A 79 -6.34 -5.89 -2.93
C GLY A 79 -7.36 -6.58 -2.02
N HIS A 80 -6.87 -7.17 -0.93
CA HIS A 80 -7.73 -7.84 0.04
C HIS A 80 -7.32 -7.48 1.48
N PRO A 81 -8.27 -7.24 2.41
CA PRO A 81 -7.94 -6.92 3.81
C PRO A 81 -7.12 -7.99 4.54
N ARG A 82 -7.21 -9.24 4.07
CA ARG A 82 -6.39 -10.36 4.59
C ARG A 82 -4.91 -10.26 4.25
N ASN A 83 -4.55 -9.43 3.27
CA ASN A 83 -3.17 -9.09 2.95
C ASN A 83 -2.68 -7.97 3.90
N LEU A 84 -2.80 -8.22 5.20
CA LEU A 84 -2.42 -7.26 6.22
C LEU A 84 -0.89 -7.20 6.36
N LYS A 85 -0.39 -6.03 6.75
CA LYS A 85 0.97 -5.89 7.25
C LYS A 85 0.94 -6.14 8.76
N VAL A 86 1.71 -7.10 9.26
CA VAL A 86 1.89 -7.31 10.70
C VAL A 86 2.81 -6.22 11.24
N THR A 87 2.27 -5.33 12.08
CA THR A 87 2.96 -4.13 12.61
C THR A 87 2.84 -3.97 14.11
N LEU A 88 1.67 -4.28 14.68
CA LEU A 88 1.36 -4.23 16.09
C LEU A 88 1.36 -5.65 16.67
N PRO A 89 1.58 -5.81 17.99
CA PRO A 89 1.53 -7.13 18.63
C PRO A 89 0.22 -7.89 18.38
N ASP A 90 -0.92 -7.19 18.38
CA ASP A 90 -2.23 -7.81 18.15
C ASP A 90 -2.47 -8.25 16.70
N ASP A 91 -1.70 -7.72 15.72
CA ASP A 91 -1.82 -8.12 14.31
C ASP A 91 -1.46 -9.60 14.12
N ILE A 92 -0.61 -10.17 14.98
CA ILE A 92 -0.20 -11.58 14.92
C ILE A 92 -1.42 -12.49 15.06
N ARG A 93 -2.30 -12.22 16.04
CA ARG A 93 -3.50 -13.03 16.27
C ARG A 93 -4.46 -12.98 15.08
N ILE A 94 -4.56 -11.81 14.44
CA ILE A 94 -5.38 -11.63 13.24
C ILE A 94 -4.79 -12.41 12.06
N ALA A 95 -3.46 -12.36 11.88
CA ALA A 95 -2.77 -13.12 10.85
C ALA A 95 -2.92 -14.63 11.04
N GLU A 96 -2.76 -15.14 12.27
CA GLU A 96 -2.98 -16.55 12.62
C GLU A 96 -4.41 -16.99 12.29
N MET A 97 -5.42 -16.20 12.67
CA MET A 97 -6.82 -16.45 12.33
C MET A 97 -7.01 -16.55 10.81
N TYR A 98 -6.44 -15.61 10.04
CA TYR A 98 -6.55 -15.67 8.58
C TYR A 98 -5.85 -16.88 7.98
N LEU A 99 -4.70 -17.31 8.50
CA LEU A 99 -3.99 -18.50 7.99
C LEU A 99 -4.73 -19.80 8.34
N ALA A 100 -5.34 -19.88 9.53
CA ALA A 100 -6.15 -21.03 9.93
C ALA A 100 -7.39 -21.21 9.04
N LEU A 101 -8.03 -20.11 8.63
CA LEU A 101 -9.17 -20.11 7.72
C LEU A 101 -8.80 -20.43 6.25
N SER A 102 -7.52 -20.58 5.93
CA SER A 102 -7.04 -20.86 4.57
C SER A 102 -6.22 -22.13 4.44
N GLN A 103 -6.37 -23.04 5.39
CA GLN A 103 -5.99 -24.42 5.15
C GLN A 103 -6.77 -24.93 3.93
N PRO A 104 -6.09 -25.34 2.84
CA PRO A 104 -6.74 -26.15 1.84
C PRO A 104 -7.21 -27.43 2.55
N GLU A 105 -8.44 -27.86 2.27
CA GLU A 105 -8.71 -29.30 2.32
C GLU A 105 -7.76 -29.93 1.30
N PHE A 106 -6.58 -30.36 1.76
CA PHE A 106 -5.82 -31.36 1.02
C PHE A 106 -6.59 -32.68 1.18
N VAL A 107 -7.60 -32.86 0.32
CA VAL A 107 -8.21 -34.16 0.00
C VAL A 107 -7.73 -34.57 -1.37
#